data_AF-A0A931MAW6-F1
#
_entry.id   AF-A0A931MAW6-F1
#
_cell.length_a   1.000
_cell.length_b   1.000
_cell.length_c   1.000
_cell.angle_alpha   90.00
_cell.angle_beta   90.00
_cell.angle_gamma   90.00
#
_symmetry.space_group_name_H-M   'P 1'
#
loop_
_entity.id
_entity.type
_entity.pdbx_description
1 polymer ?
#
loop_
_entity_poly.entity_id
_entity_poly.type
_entity_poly.pdbx_seq_one_letter_code
_entity_poly.pdbx_strand_id
1 'polypeptide(L)'
;MGCLLVLVLAGISAAVIFFFGYSNVALIVLGLLWLAAVVYSAIFGHRGFGGGPRTDLLIVIAGAGITAALIIPNYTAQKPCNQVRTALTKISDAENTYFAEHKTFTKDLHLLRLSLKPEVDISVIKADEQSFIATASHRLCDKDNDGIPDAFMWDSARGGLQPADVGR
;
A
#
# COMPACT_ATOMS: atom_id res chain seq x y z
N MET A 1 -9.13 -4.11 33.72
CA MET A 1 -9.37 -3.34 32.47
C MET A 1 -8.21 -3.41 31.47
N GLY A 2 -6.93 -3.40 31.88
CA GLY A 2 -5.77 -3.46 30.95
C GLY A 2 -5.73 -4.68 30.03
N CYS A 3 -6.04 -5.89 30.53
CA CYS A 3 -5.99 -7.12 29.73
C CYS A 3 -6.95 -7.09 28.50
N LEU A 4 -8.10 -6.43 28.62
CA LEU A 4 -9.08 -6.31 27.54
C LEU A 4 -8.60 -5.33 26.45
N LEU A 5 -7.89 -4.26 26.84
CA LEU A 5 -7.30 -3.30 25.92
C LEU A 5 -6.10 -3.88 25.16
N VAL A 6 -5.28 -4.70 25.81
CA VAL A 6 -4.16 -5.45 25.20
C VAL A 6 -4.69 -6.44 24.15
N LEU A 7 -5.78 -7.16 24.45
CA LEU A 7 -6.39 -8.09 23.48
C LEU A 7 -7.00 -7.38 22.27
N VAL A 8 -7.67 -6.23 22.48
CA VAL A 8 -8.24 -5.44 21.38
C VAL A 8 -7.13 -4.90 20.46
N LEU A 9 -6.04 -4.38 21.04
CA LEU A 9 -4.90 -3.91 20.26
C LEU A 9 -4.18 -5.05 19.53
N ALA A 10 -4.02 -6.23 20.15
CA ALA A 10 -3.47 -7.40 19.49
C ALA A 10 -4.31 -7.80 18.26
N GLY A 11 -5.64 -7.78 18.38
CA GLY A 11 -6.56 -8.04 17.28
C GLY A 11 -6.44 -7.03 16.14
N ILE A 12 -6.38 -5.73 16.45
CA ILE A 12 -6.19 -4.66 15.45
C ILE A 12 -4.84 -4.81 14.76
N SER A 13 -3.77 -5.11 15.51
CA SER A 13 -2.42 -5.29 14.97
C SER A 13 -2.37 -6.46 13.99
N ALA A 14 -2.93 -7.62 14.37
CA ALA A 14 -2.97 -8.80 13.53
C ALA A 14 -3.81 -8.57 12.27
N ALA A 15 -4.95 -7.89 12.38
CA ALA A 15 -5.81 -7.56 11.25
C ALA A 15 -5.08 -6.64 10.25
N VAL A 16 -4.44 -5.58 10.73
CA VAL A 16 -3.66 -4.66 9.90
C VAL A 16 -2.55 -5.42 9.16
N ILE A 17 -1.77 -6.23 9.86
CA ILE A 17 -0.65 -6.99 9.28
C ILE A 17 -1.14 -8.02 8.24
N PHE A 18 -2.27 -8.67 8.48
CA PHE A 18 -2.88 -9.59 7.51
C PHE A 18 -3.35 -8.87 6.24
N PHE A 19 -4.02 -7.72 6.38
CA PHE A 19 -4.48 -6.93 5.23
C PHE A 19 -3.32 -6.38 4.37
N PHE A 20 -2.15 -6.14 4.97
CA PHE A 20 -0.96 -5.66 4.27
C PHE A 20 -0.05 -6.78 3.71
N GLY A 21 -0.45 -8.06 3.80
CA GLY A 21 0.23 -9.16 3.12
C GLY A 21 1.57 -9.58 3.74
N TYR A 22 1.75 -9.39 5.04
CA TYR A 22 2.98 -9.78 5.75
C TYR A 22 3.18 -11.30 5.81
N SER A 23 4.43 -11.73 5.92
CA SER A 23 4.75 -13.16 6.08
C SER A 23 4.15 -13.73 7.37
N ASN A 24 3.73 -15.00 7.33
CA ASN A 24 3.18 -15.70 8.50
C ASN A 24 4.10 -15.64 9.73
N VAL A 25 5.42 -15.52 9.51
CA VAL A 25 6.42 -15.38 10.58
C VAL A 25 6.23 -14.07 11.36
N ALA A 26 5.93 -12.96 10.68
CA ALA A 26 5.69 -11.68 11.34
C ALA A 26 4.44 -11.72 12.23
N LEU A 27 3.38 -12.40 11.78
CA LEU A 27 2.16 -12.63 12.57
C LEU A 27 2.44 -13.51 13.80
N ILE A 28 3.27 -14.54 13.66
CA ILE A 28 3.66 -15.43 14.77
C ILE A 28 4.48 -14.65 15.80
N VAL A 29 5.50 -13.89 15.36
CA VAL A 29 6.35 -13.10 16.26
C VAL A 29 5.53 -12.05 17.02
N LEU A 30 4.61 -11.37 16.32
CA LEU A 30 3.76 -10.37 16.95
C LEU A 30 2.77 -11.01 17.92
N GLY A 31 2.18 -12.15 17.56
CA GLY A 31 1.31 -12.93 18.45
C GLY A 31 2.02 -13.37 19.73
N LEU A 32 3.27 -13.83 19.62
CA LEU A 32 4.09 -14.18 20.79
C LEU A 32 4.41 -12.97 21.67
N LEU A 33 4.71 -11.82 21.07
CA LEU A 33 4.95 -10.55 21.78
C LEU A 33 3.71 -10.10 22.55
N TRP A 34 2.52 -10.15 21.94
CA TRP A 34 1.26 -9.82 22.60
C TRP A 34 0.91 -10.83 23.69
N LEU A 35 1.16 -12.12 23.47
CA LEU A 35 0.95 -13.15 24.49
C LEU A 35 1.87 -12.93 25.69
N ALA A 36 3.13 -12.58 25.46
CA ALA A 36 4.07 -12.20 26.52
C ALA A 36 3.60 -10.94 27.27
N ALA A 37 3.06 -9.94 26.58
CA ALA A 37 2.50 -8.74 27.19
C ALA A 37 1.26 -9.05 28.06
N VAL A 38 0.37 -9.93 27.58
CA VAL A 38 -0.80 -10.40 28.34
C VAL A 38 -0.34 -11.14 29.60
N VAL A 39 0.57 -12.09 29.48
CA VAL A 39 1.11 -12.88 30.60
C VAL A 39 1.80 -11.97 31.63
N TYR A 40 2.62 -11.03 31.17
CA TYR A 40 3.27 -10.04 32.03
C TYR A 40 2.24 -9.17 32.76
N SER A 41 1.22 -8.68 32.04
CA SER A 41 0.15 -7.87 32.64
C SER A 41 -0.70 -8.66 33.65
N ALA A 42 -0.89 -9.97 33.44
CA ALA A 42 -1.63 -10.83 34.37
C ALA A 42 -0.82 -11.14 35.63
N ILE A 43 0.49 -11.36 35.51
CA ILE A 43 1.39 -11.68 36.64
C ILE A 43 1.67 -10.43 37.48
N PHE A 44 1.94 -9.29 36.85
CA PHE A 44 2.36 -8.07 37.54
C PHE A 44 1.23 -7.05 37.75
N GLY A 45 0.04 -7.27 37.17
CA GLY A 45 -1.12 -6.36 37.24
C GLY A 45 -1.97 -6.47 38.50
N HIS A 46 -1.61 -7.32 39.47
CA HIS A 46 -2.32 -7.42 40.76
C HIS A 46 -2.06 -6.24 41.72
N ARG A 47 -1.25 -5.25 41.34
CA ARG A 47 -1.22 -3.94 42.02
C ARG A 47 -2.11 -2.98 41.24
N GLY A 48 -3.28 -2.71 41.83
CA GLY A 48 -4.41 -2.04 41.20
C GLY A 48 -4.14 -0.66 40.61
N PHE A 49 -5.17 -0.17 39.91
CA PHE A 49 -5.34 1.12 39.22
C PHE A 49 -5.20 2.37 40.14
N GLY A 50 -4.17 2.44 40.99
CA GLY A 50 -3.96 3.55 41.91
C GLY A 50 -2.53 3.59 42.44
N GLY A 51 -1.66 4.35 41.78
CA GLY A 51 -0.37 4.77 42.33
C GLY A 51 0.85 3.94 41.89
N GLY A 52 1.36 4.16 40.68
CA GLY A 52 2.64 3.63 40.20
C GLY A 52 2.87 3.94 38.72
N PRO A 53 4.12 4.08 38.24
CA PRO A 53 4.43 4.60 36.90
C PRO A 53 3.79 3.68 35.83
N ARG A 54 3.22 4.31 34.80
CA ARG A 54 2.28 3.73 33.81
C ARG A 54 2.89 2.58 32.97
N THR A 55 3.13 1.43 33.56
CA THR A 55 3.66 0.23 32.88
C THR A 55 2.73 -0.27 31.77
N ASP A 56 1.41 -0.14 31.95
CA ASP A 56 0.41 -0.46 30.91
C ASP A 56 0.58 0.43 29.66
N LEU A 57 0.84 1.73 29.86
CA LEU A 57 1.13 2.67 28.75
C LEU A 57 2.44 2.33 28.04
N LEU A 58 3.47 1.93 28.78
CA LEU A 58 4.77 1.55 28.21
C LEU A 58 4.65 0.28 27.34
N ILE A 59 3.83 -0.69 27.74
CA ILE A 59 3.56 -1.89 26.95
C ILE A 59 2.83 -1.52 25.65
N VAL A 60 1.83 -0.64 25.73
CA VAL A 60 1.10 -0.17 24.54
C VAL A 60 2.01 0.62 23.59
N ILE A 61 2.85 1.52 24.11
CA ILE A 61 3.82 2.29 23.30
C ILE A 61 4.85 1.35 22.66
N ALA A 62 5.35 0.34 23.40
CA ALA A 62 6.29 -0.64 22.88
C ALA A 62 5.65 -1.50 21.78
N GLY A 63 4.43 -2.00 21.99
CA GLY A 63 3.69 -2.77 20.98
C GLY A 63 3.39 -1.96 19.71
N ALA A 64 2.97 -0.71 19.86
CA ALA A 64 2.75 0.20 18.74
C ALA A 64 4.05 0.51 17.99
N GLY A 65 5.17 0.70 18.70
CA GLY A 65 6.49 0.95 18.13
C GLY A 65 7.00 -0.22 17.28
N ILE A 66 6.88 -1.46 17.77
CA ILE A 66 7.28 -2.66 17.02
C ILE A 66 6.40 -2.83 15.78
N THR A 67 5.09 -2.65 15.94
CA THR A 67 4.13 -2.77 14.84
C THR A 67 4.42 -1.73 13.75
N ALA A 68 4.68 -0.48 14.13
CA ALA A 68 5.08 0.57 13.20
C ALA A 68 6.41 0.27 12.50
N ALA A 69 7.42 -0.23 13.22
CA ALA A 69 8.72 -0.58 12.65
C ALA A 69 8.62 -1.67 11.56
N LEU A 70 7.71 -2.63 11.72
CA LEU A 70 7.46 -3.66 10.73
C LEU A 70 6.66 -3.12 9.54
N ILE A 71 5.66 -2.26 9.79
CA ILE A 71 4.71 -1.81 8.76
C ILE A 71 5.29 -0.74 7.83
N ILE A 72 6.04 0.22 8.38
CA ILE A 72 6.55 1.40 7.66
C ILE A 72 7.38 1.06 6.41
N PRO A 73 8.38 0.15 6.44
CA PRO A 73 9.24 -0.08 5.28
C PRO A 73 8.47 -0.56 4.04
N ASN A 74 7.51 -1.49 4.19
CA ASN A 74 6.69 -1.94 3.06
C ASN A 74 5.70 -0.88 2.58
N TYR A 75 5.16 -0.05 3.49
CA TYR A 75 4.29 1.05 3.07
C TYR A 75 5.06 2.07 2.22
N THR A 76 6.30 2.38 2.61
CA THR A 76 7.17 3.26 1.82
C THR A 76 7.56 2.66 0.46
N ALA A 77 7.77 1.34 0.40
CA ALA A 77 8.07 0.61 -0.83
C ALA A 77 6.87 0.53 -1.80
N GLN A 78 5.64 0.46 -1.29
CA GLN A 78 4.42 0.38 -2.14
C GLN A 78 3.93 1.75 -2.62
N LYS A 79 4.26 2.83 -1.91
CA LYS A 79 3.88 4.21 -2.27
C LYS A 79 4.21 4.57 -3.74
N PRO A 80 5.40 4.29 -4.30
CA PRO A 80 5.68 4.57 -5.71
C PRO A 80 4.77 3.79 -6.65
N CYS A 81 4.57 2.48 -6.43
CA CYS A 81 3.69 1.67 -7.27
C CYS A 81 2.23 2.16 -7.28
N ASN A 82 1.72 2.58 -6.13
CA ASN A 82 0.36 3.15 -6.05
C ASN A 82 0.25 4.50 -6.78
N GLN A 83 1.32 5.29 -6.84
CA GLN A 83 1.33 6.52 -7.64
C GLN A 83 1.26 6.22 -9.13
N VAL A 84 1.96 5.20 -9.62
CA VAL A 84 1.87 4.76 -11.02
C VAL A 84 0.45 4.35 -11.39
N ARG A 85 -0.18 3.51 -10.55
CA ARG A 85 -1.58 3.09 -10.76
C ARG A 85 -2.54 4.29 -10.80
N THR A 86 -2.38 5.21 -9.84
CA THR A 86 -3.19 6.44 -9.78
C THR A 86 -2.99 7.31 -11.02
N ALA A 87 -1.75 7.41 -11.53
CA ALA A 87 -1.45 8.14 -12.74
C ALA A 87 -2.14 7.51 -13.96
N LEU A 88 -2.10 6.19 -14.11
CA LEU A 88 -2.80 5.47 -15.17
C LEU A 88 -4.32 5.66 -15.12
N THR A 89 -4.93 5.63 -13.92
CA THR A 89 -6.36 5.91 -13.77
C THR A 89 -6.70 7.35 -14.16
N LYS A 90 -5.86 8.33 -13.80
CA LYS A 90 -6.07 9.72 -14.24
C LYS A 90 -5.96 9.86 -15.75
N ILE A 91 -5.03 9.15 -16.38
CA ILE A 91 -4.92 9.09 -17.84
C ILE A 91 -6.18 8.49 -18.43
N SER A 92 -6.70 7.39 -17.88
CA SER A 92 -7.92 6.79 -18.39
C SER A 92 -9.13 7.72 -18.28
N ASP A 93 -9.23 8.47 -17.19
CA ASP A 93 -10.31 9.45 -17.02
C ASP A 93 -10.19 10.61 -18.01
N ALA A 94 -8.96 11.10 -18.24
CA ALA A 94 -8.71 12.16 -19.21
C ALA A 94 -8.94 11.69 -20.65
N GLU A 95 -8.51 10.48 -21.01
CA GLU A 95 -8.76 9.87 -22.32
C GLU A 95 -10.26 9.67 -22.56
N ASN A 96 -11.01 9.22 -21.55
CA ASN A 96 -12.46 9.09 -21.64
C ASN A 96 -13.14 10.45 -21.85
N THR A 97 -12.64 11.50 -21.19
CA THR A 97 -13.13 12.88 -21.37
C THR A 97 -12.81 13.39 -22.77
N TYR A 98 -11.60 13.17 -23.25
CA TYR A 98 -11.17 13.53 -24.61
C TYR A 98 -11.98 12.80 -25.68
N PHE A 99 -12.23 11.51 -25.50
CA PHE A 99 -13.06 10.69 -26.38
C PHE A 99 -14.52 11.19 -26.42
N ALA A 100 -15.06 11.66 -25.29
CA ALA A 100 -16.41 12.22 -25.26
C ALA A 100 -16.55 13.43 -26.20
N GLU A 101 -15.50 14.26 -26.28
CA GLU A 101 -15.45 15.48 -27.10
C GLU A 101 -15.06 15.21 -28.57
N HIS A 102 -14.05 14.36 -28.80
CA HIS A 102 -13.41 14.21 -30.12
C HIS A 102 -13.70 12.87 -30.81
N LYS A 103 -14.40 11.94 -30.14
CA LYS A 103 -14.72 10.58 -30.63
C LYS A 103 -13.50 9.73 -31.01
N THR A 104 -12.32 10.07 -30.51
CA THR A 104 -11.07 9.35 -30.76
C THR A 104 -10.15 9.44 -29.53
N PHE A 105 -9.31 8.44 -29.31
CA PHE A 105 -8.28 8.48 -28.27
C PHE A 105 -6.99 9.12 -28.81
N THR A 106 -6.21 9.76 -27.93
CA THR A 106 -4.98 10.45 -28.34
C THR A 106 -3.72 9.75 -27.85
N LYS A 107 -2.60 9.95 -28.54
CA LYS A 107 -1.26 9.57 -28.04
C LYS A 107 -0.58 10.71 -27.29
N ASP A 108 -1.07 11.93 -27.48
CA ASP A 108 -0.43 13.14 -26.97
C ASP A 108 -0.90 13.45 -25.55
N LEU A 109 -0.07 13.13 -24.58
CA LEU A 109 -0.28 13.45 -23.15
C LEU A 109 -0.49 14.95 -22.89
N HIS A 110 0.05 15.82 -23.75
CA HIS A 110 -0.15 17.26 -23.65
C HIS A 110 -1.60 17.69 -23.93
N LEU A 111 -2.32 16.96 -24.78
CA LEU A 111 -3.71 17.26 -25.11
C LEU A 111 -4.66 16.86 -23.98
N LEU A 112 -4.26 15.88 -23.17
CA LEU A 112 -5.02 15.37 -22.02
C LEU A 112 -5.06 16.36 -20.83
N ARG A 113 -4.35 17.50 -20.90
CA ARG A 113 -4.27 18.53 -19.84
C ARG A 113 -3.98 17.94 -18.44
N LEU A 114 -3.22 16.86 -18.39
CA LEU A 114 -2.94 16.15 -17.16
C LEU A 114 -1.79 16.82 -16.40
N SER A 115 -2.02 17.14 -15.14
CA SER A 115 -0.95 17.47 -14.19
C SER A 115 -0.45 16.18 -13.55
N LEU A 116 0.50 15.52 -14.21
CA LEU A 116 1.17 14.33 -13.72
C LEU A 116 2.37 14.69 -12.86
N LYS A 117 2.73 13.82 -11.91
CA LYS A 117 3.97 13.98 -11.16
C LYS A 117 5.16 13.64 -12.07
N PRO A 118 6.27 14.40 -12.00
CA PRO A 118 7.41 14.21 -12.89
C PRO A 118 8.20 12.92 -12.64
N GLU A 119 7.92 12.22 -11.54
CA GLU A 119 8.65 11.01 -11.12
C GLU A 119 8.08 9.72 -11.75
N VAL A 120 6.94 9.81 -12.45
CA VAL A 120 6.29 8.67 -13.11
C VAL A 120 6.50 8.78 -14.61
N ASP A 121 7.21 7.81 -15.19
CA ASP A 121 7.42 7.71 -16.64
C ASP A 121 6.17 7.09 -17.28
N ILE A 122 5.60 7.76 -18.29
CA ILE A 122 4.35 7.35 -18.94
C ILE A 122 4.53 7.35 -20.45
N SER A 123 4.04 6.31 -21.12
CA SER A 123 4.03 6.21 -22.57
C SER A 123 2.72 5.62 -23.07
N VAL A 124 2.06 6.32 -24.00
CA VAL A 124 0.89 5.79 -24.71
C VAL A 124 1.38 4.99 -25.92
N ILE A 125 1.21 3.67 -25.88
CA ILE A 125 1.66 2.74 -26.91
C ILE A 125 0.70 2.77 -28.11
N LYS A 126 -0.60 2.77 -27.80
CA LYS A 126 -1.67 2.70 -28.79
C LYS A 126 -2.79 3.65 -28.40
N ALA A 127 -3.34 4.35 -29.38
CA ALA A 127 -4.59 5.09 -29.25
C ALA A 127 -5.27 5.03 -30.62
N ASP A 128 -6.51 4.59 -30.65
CA ASP A 128 -7.35 4.54 -31.84
C ASP A 128 -8.78 5.01 -31.51
N GLU A 129 -9.78 4.70 -32.35
CA GLU A 129 -11.17 5.10 -32.12
C GLU A 129 -11.92 4.20 -31.12
N GLN A 130 -11.34 3.07 -30.73
CA GLN A 130 -12.03 2.04 -29.94
C GLN A 130 -11.30 1.72 -28.63
N SER A 131 -10.00 1.98 -28.58
CA SER A 131 -9.11 1.53 -27.52
C SER A 131 -7.89 2.44 -27.38
N PHE A 132 -7.33 2.46 -26.18
CA PHE A 132 -6.01 3.00 -25.93
C PHE A 132 -5.25 2.09 -24.97
N ILE A 133 -3.94 2.09 -25.14
CA ILE A 133 -2.99 1.34 -24.33
C ILE A 133 -1.94 2.32 -23.85
N ALA A 134 -1.84 2.49 -22.53
CA ALA A 134 -0.84 3.32 -21.89
C ALA A 134 -0.03 2.49 -20.90
N THR A 135 1.28 2.67 -20.86
CA THR A 135 2.15 2.09 -19.84
C THR A 135 2.70 3.19 -18.96
N ALA A 136 2.89 2.87 -17.69
CA ALA A 136 3.55 3.76 -16.75
C ALA A 136 4.46 2.97 -15.81
N SER A 137 5.58 3.56 -15.44
CA SER A 137 6.55 3.01 -14.50
C SER A 137 7.08 4.10 -13.57
N HIS A 138 7.67 3.68 -12.45
CA HIS A 138 8.33 4.57 -11.53
C HIS A 138 9.61 3.89 -11.06
N ARG A 139 10.74 4.61 -11.08
CA ARG A 139 12.06 4.05 -10.77
C ARG A 139 12.13 3.27 -9.45
N LEU A 140 11.39 3.72 -8.45
CA LEU A 140 11.30 3.10 -7.11
C LEU A 140 10.17 2.08 -6.95
N CYS A 141 9.35 1.85 -7.99
CA CYS A 141 8.36 0.79 -7.94
C CYS A 141 9.03 -0.52 -8.35
N ASP A 142 9.45 -1.29 -7.36
CA ASP A 142 10.02 -2.62 -7.52
C ASP A 142 9.40 -3.50 -6.43
N LYS A 143 8.29 -4.16 -6.79
CA LYS A 143 7.53 -4.99 -5.87
C LYS A 143 8.31 -6.26 -5.50
N ASP A 144 9.11 -6.76 -6.43
CA ASP A 144 9.83 -8.02 -6.31
C ASP A 144 11.25 -7.85 -5.72
N ASN A 145 11.71 -6.60 -5.54
CA ASN A 145 13.06 -6.22 -5.08
C ASN A 145 14.18 -6.81 -5.95
N ASP A 146 13.96 -6.93 -7.26
CA ASP A 146 14.94 -7.47 -8.20
C ASP A 146 15.82 -6.39 -8.85
N GLY A 147 15.61 -5.12 -8.49
CA GLY A 147 16.30 -3.96 -9.03
C GLY A 147 15.74 -3.50 -10.38
N ILE A 148 14.68 -4.13 -10.88
CA ILE A 148 14.01 -3.78 -12.14
C ILE A 148 12.69 -3.08 -11.80
N PRO A 149 12.49 -1.83 -12.26
CA PRO A 149 11.24 -1.13 -12.02
C PRO A 149 10.06 -1.87 -12.68
N ASP A 150 9.05 -2.19 -11.88
CA ASP A 150 7.79 -2.73 -12.39
C ASP A 150 7.06 -1.66 -13.20
N ALA A 151 6.57 -2.09 -14.37
CA ALA A 151 5.70 -1.30 -15.21
C ALA A 151 4.26 -1.80 -15.10
N PHE A 152 3.32 -0.86 -15.15
CA PHE A 152 1.90 -1.15 -15.25
C PHE A 152 1.38 -0.71 -16.61
N MET A 153 0.40 -1.45 -17.12
CA MET A 153 -0.26 -1.15 -18.38
C MET A 153 -1.73 -0.89 -18.12
N TRP A 154 -2.31 0.08 -18.79
CA TRP A 154 -3.75 0.26 -18.90
C TRP A 154 -4.14 -0.06 -20.32
N ASP A 155 -5.06 -1.01 -20.50
CA ASP A 155 -5.65 -1.35 -21.79
C ASP A 155 -7.16 -1.23 -21.66
N SER A 156 -7.75 -0.25 -22.34
CA SER A 156 -9.19 -0.02 -22.27
C SER A 156 -10.02 -1.11 -22.94
N ALA A 157 -9.46 -1.87 -23.90
CA ALA A 157 -10.15 -2.97 -24.55
C ALA A 157 -10.24 -4.21 -23.65
N ARG A 158 -9.26 -4.40 -22.76
CA ARG A 158 -9.21 -5.54 -21.81
C ARG A 158 -9.81 -5.23 -20.43
N GLY A 159 -10.42 -4.06 -20.26
CA GLY A 159 -11.07 -3.67 -19.00
C GLY A 159 -10.17 -2.97 -17.98
N GLY A 160 -9.00 -2.45 -18.40
CA GLY A 160 -8.22 -1.48 -17.62
C GLY A 160 -6.84 -1.97 -17.17
N LEU A 161 -6.52 -1.68 -15.92
CA LEU A 161 -5.18 -1.83 -15.34
C LEU A 161 -4.71 -3.30 -15.29
N GLN A 162 -3.53 -3.55 -15.84
CA GLN A 162 -2.83 -4.83 -15.89
C GLN A 162 -1.36 -4.63 -15.49
N PRO A 163 -0.69 -5.69 -15.00
CA PRO A 163 0.77 -5.70 -15.02
C PRO A 163 1.24 -5.52 -16.47
N ALA A 164 2.22 -4.66 -16.72
CA ALA A 164 2.83 -4.63 -18.03
C ALA A 164 3.61 -5.93 -18.18
N ASP A 165 3.25 -6.74 -19.17
CA ASP A 165 3.94 -7.99 -19.48
C ASP A 165 5.30 -7.65 -20.11
N VAL A 166 6.22 -7.18 -19.28
CA VAL A 166 7.62 -6.98 -19.63
C VAL A 166 8.25 -8.33 -19.38
N GLY A 167 8.35 -9.16 -20.44
CA GLY A 167 8.79 -10.55 -20.37
C GLY A 167 9.87 -10.80 -19.32
N ARG A 168 9.43 -11.30 -18.16
CA ARG A 168 10.25 -12.05 -17.21
C ARG A 168 10.16 -13.52 -17.60
#